data_AF-A0A0D1YIL1-F1
#
_entry.id   AF-A0A0D1YIL1-F1
#
_cell.length_a   1.000
_cell.length_b   1.000
_cell.length_c   1.000
_cell.angle_alpha   90.00
_cell.angle_beta   90.00
_cell.angle_gamma   90.00
#
_symmetry.space_group_name_H-M   'P 1'
#
loop_
_entity.id
_entity.type
_entity.pdbx_description
1 polymer ?
#
loop_
_entity_poly.entity_id
_entity_poly.type
_entity_poly.pdbx_seq_one_letter_code
_entity_poly.pdbx_strand_id
1 'polypeptide(L)'
;MAPSPPTEAEILQSYLLHPSPLSTILPYTAFQALLPASSRQNPCLKRLYRDLQFQRDITIDDVRRRVEDECRRSTTLTAHLARQIHREENERAREQSSRERERNRNKLKRKRDGERTEFGRSTQRNTPGRSSGTDNGVNGDHDGDQNGKPFDSHRDEHDNHDVGSGSDADEHTDGCGPAEVDIDTNLHGPLGSTLPSKTQNNHTTDSLLKAMRTAKEDLLSEIAALEEQVDTVHKDCEDRVSGLSDLRYGRFTQNRVSTESANGETSIENEVVGALEELRARLQSAEDQG
;
A
#
# COMPACT_ATOMS: atom_id res chain seq x y z
N MET A 1 12.31 19.74 28.17
CA MET A 1 12.42 18.73 27.10
C MET A 1 11.37 19.08 26.06
N ALA A 2 11.77 19.30 24.80
CA ALA A 2 10.82 19.59 23.74
C ALA A 2 9.99 18.33 23.43
N PRO A 3 8.68 18.44 23.16
CA PRO A 3 7.87 17.28 22.77
C PRO A 3 8.39 16.73 21.45
N SER A 4 8.62 15.42 21.38
CA SER A 4 8.94 14.74 20.13
C SER A 4 7.76 14.86 19.16
N PRO A 5 8.01 15.00 17.85
CA PRO A 5 6.93 14.94 16.87
C PRO A 5 6.21 13.58 16.98
N PRO A 6 4.89 13.54 16.80
CA PRO A 6 4.12 12.31 16.91
C PRO A 6 4.57 11.31 15.84
N THR A 7 4.59 10.03 16.21
CA THR A 7 4.94 8.97 15.28
C THR A 7 3.81 8.75 14.26
N GLU A 8 4.12 8.19 13.10
CA GLU A 8 3.10 7.88 12.09
C GLU A 8 2.01 6.96 12.63
N ALA A 9 2.39 5.95 13.43
CA ALA A 9 1.45 5.08 14.12
C ALA A 9 0.49 5.85 15.03
N GLU A 10 0.99 6.79 15.83
CA GLU A 10 0.17 7.65 16.68
C GLU A 10 -0.79 8.52 15.86
N ILE A 11 -0.33 9.07 14.74
CA ILE A 11 -1.18 9.87 13.84
C ILE A 11 -2.28 8.98 13.26
N LEU A 12 -1.93 7.86 12.62
CA LEU A 12 -2.91 7.00 11.97
C LEU A 12 -3.91 6.40 12.97
N GLN A 13 -3.44 5.98 14.15
CA GLN A 13 -4.31 5.45 15.20
C GLN A 13 -5.24 6.53 15.77
N SER A 14 -4.73 7.73 16.02
CA SER A 14 -5.55 8.83 16.56
C SER A 14 -6.60 9.30 15.55
N TYR A 15 -6.25 9.41 14.26
CA TYR A 15 -7.18 9.88 13.23
C TYR A 15 -8.20 8.82 12.78
N LEU A 16 -7.80 7.54 12.71
CA LEU A 16 -8.65 6.49 12.12
C LEU A 16 -9.35 5.61 13.15
N LEU A 17 -8.77 5.44 14.34
CA LEU A 17 -9.27 4.48 15.33
C LEU A 17 -9.83 5.13 16.60
N HIS A 18 -9.64 6.43 16.85
CA HIS A 18 -10.12 7.06 18.07
C HIS A 18 -11.07 8.26 17.83
N PRO A 19 -12.31 8.25 18.39
CA PRO A 19 -13.04 7.13 18.96
C PRO A 19 -13.74 6.32 17.85
N SER A 20 -13.33 5.07 17.64
CA SER A 20 -13.96 4.22 16.63
C SER A 20 -15.07 3.30 17.12
N PRO A 21 -15.16 2.77 18.36
CA PRO A 21 -16.20 1.80 18.71
C PRO A 21 -17.65 2.34 18.59
N LEU A 22 -18.60 1.51 18.13
CA LEU A 22 -19.99 1.95 17.91
C LEU A 22 -20.64 2.46 19.20
N SER A 23 -20.36 1.84 20.34
CA SER A 23 -20.86 2.29 21.65
C SER A 23 -20.41 3.68 22.03
N THR A 24 -19.28 4.13 21.49
CA THR A 24 -18.70 5.45 21.79
C THR A 24 -19.26 6.50 20.84
N ILE A 25 -19.33 6.20 19.54
CA ILE A 25 -19.83 7.15 18.53
C ILE A 25 -21.36 7.25 18.52
N LEU A 26 -22.05 6.16 18.80
CA LEU A 26 -23.50 6.07 18.81
C LEU A 26 -23.93 5.08 19.91
N PRO A 27 -24.01 5.52 21.17
CA PRO A 27 -24.50 4.70 22.27
C PRO A 27 -25.90 4.12 21.97
N TYR A 28 -26.23 2.97 22.56
CA TYR A 28 -27.50 2.29 22.30
C TYR A 28 -28.74 3.20 22.52
N THR A 29 -28.69 4.08 23.52
CA THR A 29 -29.76 5.05 23.80
C THR A 29 -29.94 6.05 22.66
N ALA A 30 -28.85 6.55 22.09
CA ALA A 30 -28.87 7.44 20.93
C ALA A 30 -29.34 6.70 19.68
N PHE A 31 -28.88 5.47 19.45
CA PHE A 31 -29.38 4.61 18.37
C PHE A 31 -30.89 4.39 18.46
N GLN A 32 -31.41 4.09 19.67
CA GLN A 32 -32.85 3.91 19.89
C GLN A 32 -33.64 5.22 19.63
N ALA A 33 -33.04 6.39 19.87
CA ALA A 33 -33.68 7.67 19.61
C ALA A 33 -33.86 7.97 18.10
N LEU A 34 -33.01 7.41 17.23
CA LEU A 34 -33.12 7.54 15.77
C LEU A 34 -34.34 6.82 15.19
N LEU A 35 -34.92 5.89 15.94
CA LEU A 35 -36.04 5.07 15.49
C LEU A 35 -37.40 5.69 15.84
N PRO A 36 -38.46 5.45 15.04
CA PRO A 36 -39.82 5.83 15.37
C PRO A 36 -40.27 5.29 16.73
N ALA A 37 -41.05 6.09 17.47
CA ALA A 37 -41.48 5.76 18.83
C ALA A 37 -42.14 4.36 18.93
N SER A 38 -42.93 3.98 17.93
CA SER A 38 -43.61 2.68 17.83
C SER A 38 -42.66 1.48 17.80
N SER A 39 -41.42 1.67 17.31
CA SER A 39 -40.42 0.59 17.20
C SER A 39 -39.43 0.53 18.37
N ARG A 40 -39.33 1.58 19.21
CA ARG A 40 -38.27 1.72 20.23
C ARG A 40 -38.25 0.63 21.29
N GLN A 41 -39.37 -0.04 21.53
CA GLN A 41 -39.49 -1.10 22.54
C GLN A 41 -39.28 -2.51 21.97
N ASN A 42 -38.95 -2.64 20.68
CA ASN A 42 -38.76 -3.93 20.07
C ASN A 42 -37.51 -4.64 20.62
N PRO A 43 -37.62 -5.86 21.18
CA PRO A 43 -36.50 -6.56 21.81
C PRO A 43 -35.39 -6.95 20.82
N CYS A 44 -35.70 -7.09 19.54
CA CYS A 44 -34.72 -7.38 18.48
C CYS A 44 -33.77 -6.22 18.22
N LEU A 45 -34.10 -4.99 18.60
CA LEU A 45 -33.23 -3.82 18.39
C LEU A 45 -31.92 -3.91 19.16
N LYS A 46 -31.94 -4.47 20.37
CA LYS A 46 -30.71 -4.73 21.13
C LYS A 46 -29.81 -5.71 20.40
N ARG A 47 -30.39 -6.76 19.80
CA ARG A 47 -29.65 -7.75 19.02
C ARG A 47 -29.05 -7.11 17.77
N LEU A 48 -29.84 -6.36 17.01
CA LEU A 48 -29.36 -5.62 15.84
C LEU A 48 -28.21 -4.67 16.22
N TYR A 49 -28.34 -3.92 17.30
CA TYR A 49 -27.26 -3.04 17.76
C TYR A 49 -25.98 -3.82 18.11
N ARG A 50 -26.11 -4.99 18.75
CA ARG A 50 -24.97 -5.87 19.04
C ARG A 50 -24.33 -6.42 17.77
N ASP A 51 -25.13 -6.77 16.76
CA ASP A 51 -24.63 -7.23 15.47
C ASP A 51 -23.87 -6.10 14.75
N LEU A 52 -24.39 -4.86 14.80
CA LEU A 52 -23.71 -3.68 14.26
C LEU A 52 -22.42 -3.34 15.02
N GLN A 53 -22.40 -3.52 16.35
CA GLN A 53 -21.18 -3.39 17.15
C GLN A 53 -20.13 -4.40 16.66
N PHE A 54 -20.51 -5.67 16.52
CA PHE A 54 -19.63 -6.73 16.06
C PHE A 54 -19.08 -6.48 14.65
N GLN A 55 -19.93 -6.10 13.69
CA GLN A 55 -19.49 -5.75 12.33
C GLN A 55 -18.51 -4.58 12.30
N ARG A 56 -18.74 -3.57 13.17
CA ARG A 56 -17.85 -2.43 13.27
C ARG A 56 -16.53 -2.81 13.92
N ASP A 57 -16.53 -3.64 14.95
CA ASP A 57 -15.31 -4.11 15.61
C ASP A 57 -14.43 -4.89 14.62
N ILE A 58 -15.01 -5.73 13.76
CA ILE A 58 -14.29 -6.38 12.65
C ILE A 58 -13.63 -5.34 11.73
N THR A 59 -14.35 -4.28 11.37
CA THR A 59 -13.81 -3.21 10.51
C THR A 59 -12.68 -2.45 11.20
N ILE A 60 -12.82 -2.17 12.50
CA ILE A 60 -11.79 -1.51 13.32
C ILE A 60 -10.52 -2.35 13.36
N ASP A 61 -10.65 -3.67 13.53
CA ASP A 61 -9.51 -4.58 13.55
C ASP A 61 -8.81 -4.68 12.18
N ASP A 62 -9.57 -4.67 11.08
CA ASP A 62 -9.00 -4.60 9.73
C ASP A 62 -8.23 -3.29 9.50
N VAL A 63 -8.80 -2.15 9.91
CA VAL A 63 -8.10 -0.85 9.85
C VAL A 63 -6.84 -0.87 10.71
N ARG A 64 -6.87 -1.46 11.92
CA ARG A 64 -5.68 -1.59 12.78
C ARG A 64 -4.57 -2.37 12.09
N ARG A 65 -4.90 -3.52 11.50
CA ARG A 65 -3.94 -4.32 10.73
C ARG A 65 -3.35 -3.52 9.56
N ARG A 66 -4.17 -2.80 8.80
CA ARG A 66 -3.69 -1.97 7.69
C ARG A 66 -2.78 -0.84 8.13
N VAL A 67 -3.05 -0.23 9.29
CA VAL A 67 -2.18 0.81 9.88
C VAL A 67 -0.82 0.23 10.20
N GLU A 68 -0.75 -0.98 10.78
CA GLU A 68 0.53 -1.66 11.06
C GLU A 68 1.30 -1.95 9.77
N ASP A 69 0.62 -2.46 8.74
CA ASP A 69 1.22 -2.75 7.44
C ASP A 69 1.69 -1.48 6.71
N GLU A 70 0.95 -0.37 6.83
CA GLU A 70 1.36 0.94 6.30
C GLU A 70 2.60 1.47 7.04
N CYS A 71 2.61 1.41 8.38
CA CYS A 71 3.78 1.83 9.16
C CYS A 71 5.02 1.02 8.79
N ARG A 72 4.91 -0.30 8.64
CA ARG A 72 6.01 -1.15 8.15
C ARG A 72 6.50 -0.69 6.78
N ARG A 73 5.59 -0.48 5.82
CA ARG A 73 5.94 0.01 4.48
C ARG A 73 6.61 1.39 4.52
N SER A 74 6.10 2.33 5.31
CA SER A 74 6.68 3.66 5.48
C SER A 74 8.10 3.63 6.02
N THR A 75 8.40 2.76 6.99
CA THR A 75 9.79 2.60 7.49
C THR A 75 10.73 2.12 6.40
N THR A 76 10.31 1.16 5.57
CA THR A 76 11.13 0.67 4.45
C THR A 76 11.36 1.75 3.39
N LEU A 77 10.33 2.55 3.07
CA LEU A 77 10.42 3.66 2.12
C LEU A 77 11.35 4.75 2.64
N THR A 78 11.21 5.12 3.90
CA THR A 78 12.07 6.11 4.57
C THR A 78 13.53 5.66 4.60
N ALA A 79 13.77 4.37 4.89
CA ALA A 79 15.12 3.80 4.83
C ALA A 79 15.70 3.80 3.41
N HIS A 80 14.89 3.49 2.38
CA HIS A 80 15.32 3.55 0.99
C HIS A 80 15.66 4.99 0.56
N LEU A 81 14.80 5.95 0.92
CA LEU A 81 14.99 7.37 0.67
C LEU A 81 16.27 7.87 1.34
N ALA A 82 16.50 7.53 2.62
CA ALA A 82 17.71 7.90 3.34
C ALA A 82 18.98 7.36 2.63
N ARG A 83 18.97 6.10 2.18
CA ARG A 83 20.08 5.52 1.40
C ARG A 83 20.28 6.23 0.07
N GLN A 84 19.21 6.63 -0.61
CA GLN A 84 19.31 7.39 -1.86
C GLN A 84 19.92 8.76 -1.64
N ILE A 85 19.46 9.51 -0.63
CA ILE A 85 20.01 10.82 -0.27
C ILE A 85 21.50 10.70 0.03
N HIS A 86 21.91 9.72 0.84
CA HIS A 86 23.32 9.51 1.17
C HIS A 86 24.17 9.17 -0.06
N ARG A 87 23.63 8.41 -1.03
CA ARG A 87 24.32 8.12 -2.29
C ARG A 87 24.53 9.39 -3.11
N GLU A 88 23.48 10.17 -3.30
CA GLU A 88 23.53 11.43 -4.04
C GLU A 88 24.47 12.45 -3.38
N GLU A 89 24.47 12.55 -2.04
CA GLU A 89 25.37 13.43 -1.29
C GLU A 89 26.85 13.01 -1.46
N ASN A 90 27.13 11.70 -1.39
CA ASN A 90 28.48 11.17 -1.58
C ASN A 90 28.99 11.37 -3.02
N GLU A 91 28.13 11.20 -4.02
CA GLU A 91 28.44 11.50 -5.42
C GLU A 91 28.75 12.99 -5.63
N ARG A 92 27.91 13.87 -5.08
CA ARG A 92 28.15 15.32 -5.11
C ARG A 92 29.47 15.69 -4.43
N ALA A 93 29.80 15.09 -3.29
CA ALA A 93 31.07 15.31 -2.60
C ALA A 93 32.28 14.85 -3.43
N ARG A 94 32.19 13.68 -4.09
CA ARG A 94 33.22 13.17 -5.00
C ARG A 94 33.42 14.08 -6.22
N GLU A 95 32.33 14.54 -6.83
CA GLU A 95 32.39 15.49 -7.94
C GLU A 95 33.03 16.81 -7.52
N GLN A 96 32.67 17.35 -6.35
CA GLN A 96 33.26 18.57 -5.82
C GLN A 96 34.76 18.41 -5.59
N SER A 97 35.19 17.30 -4.98
CA SER A 97 36.62 16.99 -4.79
C SER A 97 37.36 16.84 -6.13
N SER A 98 36.74 16.20 -7.13
CA SER A 98 37.31 16.07 -8.47
C SER A 98 37.49 17.43 -9.15
N ARG A 99 36.45 18.28 -9.15
CA ARG A 99 36.49 19.65 -9.69
C ARG A 99 37.53 20.51 -8.98
N GLU A 100 37.68 20.36 -7.66
CA GLU A 100 38.69 21.07 -6.88
C GLU A 100 40.11 20.63 -7.25
N ARG A 101 40.36 19.31 -7.35
CA ARG A 101 41.64 18.74 -7.80
C ARG A 101 42.01 19.24 -9.19
N GLU A 102 41.04 19.30 -10.11
CA GLU A 102 41.24 19.81 -11.45
C GLU A 102 41.56 21.31 -11.48
N ARG A 103 40.84 22.13 -10.71
CA ARG A 103 41.14 23.56 -10.54
C ARG A 103 42.57 23.76 -10.01
N ASN A 104 42.98 23.00 -9.00
CA ASN A 104 44.32 23.08 -8.43
C ASN A 104 45.39 22.67 -9.45
N ARG A 105 45.15 21.61 -10.23
CA ARG A 105 46.03 21.18 -11.33
C ARG A 105 46.20 22.28 -12.39
N ASN A 106 45.12 22.95 -12.78
CA ASN A 106 45.16 24.02 -13.77
C ASN A 106 45.88 25.28 -13.25
N LYS A 107 45.72 25.62 -11.97
CA LYS A 107 46.50 26.69 -11.31
C LYS A 107 48.01 26.39 -11.33
N LEU A 108 48.41 25.16 -11.00
CA LEU A 108 49.81 24.71 -11.04
C LEU A 108 50.39 24.78 -12.47
N LYS A 109 49.63 24.40 -13.49
CA LYS A 109 50.05 24.54 -14.90
C LYS A 109 50.32 26.01 -15.27
N ARG A 110 49.37 26.91 -14.99
CA ARG A 110 49.52 28.35 -15.26
C ARG A 110 50.72 28.98 -14.55
N LYS A 111 51.02 28.57 -13.31
CA LYS A 111 52.19 29.07 -12.59
C LYS A 111 53.50 28.68 -13.31
N ARG A 112 53.63 27.43 -13.74
CA ARG A 112 54.81 26.94 -14.48
C ARG A 112 54.97 27.65 -15.83
N ASP A 113 53.86 27.88 -16.54
CA ASP A 113 53.89 28.55 -17.84
C ASP A 113 54.21 30.06 -17.69
N GLY A 114 53.73 30.70 -16.62
CA GLY A 114 54.08 32.08 -16.26
C GLY A 114 55.55 32.28 -15.91
N GLU A 115 56.12 31.40 -15.06
CA GLU A 115 57.54 31.44 -14.69
C GLU A 115 58.48 31.19 -15.89
N ARG A 116 58.03 30.42 -16.89
CA ARG A 116 58.80 30.19 -18.13
C ARG A 116 58.84 31.42 -19.05
N THR A 117 57.94 32.38 -18.87
CA THR A 117 57.84 33.58 -19.72
C THR A 117 58.63 34.76 -19.15
N GLU A 118 58.95 34.78 -17.85
CA GLU A 118 59.76 35.85 -17.22
C GLU A 118 61.28 35.60 -17.24
N PHE A 119 61.75 34.36 -17.41
CA PHE A 119 63.19 34.07 -17.56
C PHE A 119 63.74 34.20 -19.00
N GLY A 120 62.93 34.70 -19.94
CA GLY A 120 63.27 34.78 -21.37
C GLY A 120 63.98 36.07 -21.84
N ARG A 121 64.38 36.99 -20.95
CA ARG A 121 64.89 38.31 -21.35
C ARG A 121 66.24 38.71 -20.74
N SER A 122 67.24 37.83 -20.82
CA SER A 122 68.69 38.14 -20.85
C SER A 122 69.42 36.79 -20.85
N THR A 123 70.25 36.38 -21.81
CA THR A 123 71.50 37.01 -22.24
C THR A 123 72.03 36.23 -23.46
N GLN A 124 72.39 36.91 -24.54
CA GLN A 124 73.24 36.37 -25.62
C GLN A 124 74.67 36.18 -25.09
N ARG A 125 75.31 35.03 -25.35
CA ARG A 125 76.65 34.94 -25.99
C ARG A 125 77.21 33.50 -26.05
N ASN A 126 77.63 33.15 -27.26
CA ASN A 126 78.83 32.43 -27.69
C ASN A 126 79.11 30.98 -27.23
N THR A 127 79.01 30.08 -28.21
CA THR A 127 79.92 28.93 -28.49
C THR A 127 81.36 29.43 -28.79
N PRO A 128 82.47 28.64 -28.69
CA PRO A 128 82.57 27.24 -29.17
C PRO A 128 83.54 26.27 -28.44
N GLY A 129 83.47 24.97 -28.79
CA GLY A 129 84.66 24.10 -28.88
C GLY A 129 84.72 22.78 -28.08
N ARG A 130 84.45 21.66 -28.79
CA ARG A 130 85.29 20.45 -29.00
C ARG A 130 85.65 19.43 -27.86
N SER A 131 85.58 18.14 -28.28
CA SER A 131 86.25 16.89 -27.82
C SER A 131 85.89 16.31 -26.43
N SER A 132 85.94 15.00 -26.11
CA SER A 132 86.09 13.69 -26.78
C SER A 132 86.15 12.63 -25.65
N GLY A 133 85.69 11.38 -25.88
CA GLY A 133 86.03 10.19 -25.05
C GLY A 133 84.84 9.59 -24.28
N THR A 134 84.26 8.47 -24.76
CA THR A 134 84.36 7.07 -24.22
C THR A 134 83.75 6.93 -22.82
N ASP A 135 82.83 5.99 -22.54
CA ASP A 135 83.01 4.54 -22.63
C ASP A 135 81.67 3.79 -22.46
N ASN A 136 81.61 2.57 -22.98
CA ASN A 136 80.47 1.65 -23.03
C ASN A 136 80.27 0.90 -21.70
N GLY A 137 79.02 0.48 -21.43
CA GLY A 137 78.71 -0.45 -20.35
C GLY A 137 77.26 -0.93 -20.37
N VAL A 138 76.97 -1.89 -21.24
CA VAL A 138 75.77 -2.73 -21.28
C VAL A 138 75.86 -3.79 -20.18
N ASN A 139 74.75 -4.11 -19.49
CA ASN A 139 74.33 -5.48 -19.14
C ASN A 139 72.91 -5.48 -18.53
N GLY A 140 72.13 -6.48 -18.90
CA GLY A 140 70.76 -6.73 -18.48
C GLY A 140 70.63 -7.82 -17.40
N ASP A 141 69.45 -8.46 -17.42
CA ASP A 141 68.94 -9.62 -16.65
C ASP A 141 68.34 -9.25 -15.27
N HIS A 142 67.03 -9.42 -14.97
CA HIS A 142 66.04 -10.51 -15.04
C HIS A 142 66.13 -11.54 -13.88
N ASP A 143 64.94 -11.86 -13.33
CA ASP A 143 64.58 -12.80 -12.24
C ASP A 143 64.95 -12.36 -10.82
N GLY A 144 64.09 -12.37 -9.79
CA GLY A 144 62.91 -13.18 -9.47
C GLY A 144 63.22 -13.93 -8.15
N ASP A 145 62.42 -13.74 -7.09
CA ASP A 145 61.96 -14.78 -6.13
C ASP A 145 61.43 -14.17 -4.81
N GLN A 146 60.53 -14.95 -4.20
CA GLN A 146 59.59 -14.68 -3.12
C GLN A 146 60.19 -14.97 -1.73
N ASN A 147 59.35 -14.64 -0.72
CA ASN A 147 59.29 -15.18 0.64
C ASN A 147 60.17 -14.58 1.74
N GLY A 148 59.51 -14.32 2.90
CA GLY A 148 60.12 -14.71 4.17
C GLY A 148 60.10 -13.77 5.37
N LYS A 149 58.91 -13.28 5.79
CA LYS A 149 58.53 -13.06 7.21
C LYS A 149 59.24 -11.98 8.07
N PRO A 150 58.57 -11.52 9.16
CA PRO A 150 58.73 -10.20 9.75
C PRO A 150 59.61 -10.21 11.01
N PHE A 151 60.30 -9.10 11.26
CA PHE A 151 61.00 -8.85 12.51
C PHE A 151 60.17 -7.96 13.45
N ASP A 152 60.36 -8.28 14.72
CA ASP A 152 59.47 -8.07 15.84
C ASP A 152 59.81 -6.80 16.64
N SER A 153 58.82 -6.38 17.42
CA SER A 153 58.94 -5.79 18.76
C SER A 153 59.07 -4.27 18.98
N HIS A 154 58.15 -3.85 19.86
CA HIS A 154 58.14 -2.73 20.81
C HIS A 154 57.70 -1.35 20.33
N ARG A 155 56.87 -0.59 21.05
CA ARG A 155 55.99 -0.74 22.23
C ARG A 155 55.42 0.68 22.41
N ASP A 156 54.14 0.87 22.69
CA ASP A 156 53.71 1.88 23.66
C ASP A 156 52.25 1.67 24.04
N GLU A 157 52.03 1.81 25.34
CA GLU A 157 50.89 1.37 26.12
C GLU A 157 49.82 2.47 26.26
N HIS A 158 48.59 2.01 26.52
CA HIS A 158 47.57 2.56 27.44
C HIS A 158 46.22 3.04 26.89
N ASP A 159 45.22 2.55 27.63
CA ASP A 159 43.84 3.00 27.86
C ASP A 159 42.79 2.76 26.77
N ASN A 160 41.96 1.74 27.00
CA ASN A 160 40.59 2.00 27.47
C ASN A 160 39.95 0.74 28.09
N HIS A 161 39.34 0.95 29.25
CA HIS A 161 38.48 -0.01 29.95
C HIS A 161 37.23 -0.30 29.12
N ASP A 162 37.00 -1.57 28.76
CA ASP A 162 35.71 -2.08 28.31
C ASP A 162 35.03 -2.84 29.44
N VAL A 163 33.82 -2.41 29.75
CA VAL A 163 32.96 -2.89 30.83
C VAL A 163 32.19 -4.10 30.34
N GLY A 164 32.24 -5.17 31.13
CA GLY A 164 31.72 -6.48 30.77
C GLY A 164 30.25 -6.51 30.36
N SER A 165 29.98 -7.26 29.29
CA SER A 165 28.65 -7.77 28.98
C SER A 165 28.55 -9.21 29.45
N GLY A 166 27.75 -9.40 30.49
CA GLY A 166 27.40 -10.70 31.04
C GLY A 166 26.72 -11.59 30.00
N SER A 167 27.05 -12.86 30.10
CA SER A 167 26.37 -13.99 29.49
C SER A 167 25.03 -14.23 30.19
N ASP A 168 23.91 -13.95 29.52
CA ASP A 168 22.63 -14.57 29.81
C ASP A 168 22.21 -15.40 28.60
N ALA A 169 22.13 -16.70 28.84
CA ALA A 169 21.68 -17.69 27.89
C ALA A 169 20.15 -17.67 27.86
N ASP A 170 19.58 -17.26 26.72
CA ASP A 170 18.20 -17.59 26.36
C ASP A 170 18.21 -18.28 24.99
N GLU A 171 18.28 -19.61 25.06
CA GLU A 171 18.12 -20.54 23.95
C GLU A 171 16.62 -20.71 23.68
N HIS A 172 16.01 -19.81 22.92
CA HIS A 172 14.75 -20.08 22.23
C HIS A 172 15.05 -20.70 20.88
N THR A 173 15.13 -22.03 20.88
CA THR A 173 15.06 -22.86 19.68
C THR A 173 13.65 -22.75 19.10
N ASP A 174 13.54 -22.08 17.96
CA ASP A 174 12.33 -22.03 17.13
C ASP A 174 11.95 -23.46 16.72
N GLY A 175 10.89 -23.99 17.34
CA GLY A 175 10.32 -25.27 17.01
C GLY A 175 9.47 -25.20 15.74
N CYS A 176 10.09 -25.20 14.57
CA CYS A 176 9.45 -25.72 13.36
C CYS A 176 9.69 -27.24 13.35
N GLY A 177 8.76 -27.99 13.94
CA GLY A 177 8.87 -29.44 14.05
C GLY A 177 8.72 -30.13 12.70
N PRO A 178 9.28 -31.34 12.52
CA PRO A 178 9.16 -32.11 11.27
C PRO A 178 7.69 -32.39 10.89
N ALA A 179 6.78 -32.40 11.87
CA ALA A 179 5.35 -32.54 11.65
C ALA A 179 4.70 -31.34 10.93
N GLU A 180 5.24 -30.13 11.07
CA GLU A 180 4.73 -28.94 10.37
C GLU A 180 5.14 -28.99 8.89
N VAL A 181 6.37 -29.41 8.61
CA VAL A 181 6.90 -29.63 7.26
C VAL A 181 6.11 -30.75 6.53
N ASP A 182 5.68 -31.78 7.26
CA ASP A 182 4.85 -32.87 6.73
C ASP A 182 3.41 -32.45 6.41
N ILE A 183 2.85 -31.50 7.17
CA ILE A 183 1.51 -30.94 6.88
C ILE A 183 1.57 -30.04 5.65
N ASP A 184 2.58 -29.17 5.54
CA ASP A 184 2.79 -28.29 4.39
C ASP A 184 3.07 -29.06 3.10
N THR A 185 3.83 -30.15 3.17
CA THR A 185 4.09 -31.01 1.99
C THR A 185 2.86 -31.82 1.58
N ASN A 186 1.99 -32.23 2.51
CA ASN A 186 0.72 -32.86 2.16
C ASN A 186 -0.30 -31.87 1.57
N LEU A 187 -0.26 -30.60 1.99
CA LEU A 187 -1.20 -29.58 1.53
C LEU A 187 -0.77 -28.93 0.20
N HIS A 188 0.53 -28.79 -0.04
CA HIS A 188 1.06 -28.05 -1.19
C HIS A 188 1.98 -28.88 -2.12
N GLY A 189 2.18 -30.17 -1.82
CA GLY A 189 3.10 -31.05 -2.52
C GLY A 189 4.57 -30.75 -2.19
N PRO A 190 5.52 -31.62 -2.62
CA PRO A 190 6.95 -31.50 -2.27
C PRO A 190 7.65 -30.24 -2.77
N LEU A 191 6.99 -29.40 -3.58
CA LEU A 191 7.55 -28.17 -4.15
C LEU A 191 6.69 -26.93 -3.92
N GLY A 192 5.57 -27.04 -3.22
CA GLY A 192 4.65 -25.92 -3.04
C GLY A 192 3.97 -25.48 -4.35
N SER A 193 2.71 -25.06 -4.30
CA SER A 193 2.00 -24.50 -5.47
C SER A 193 2.54 -23.12 -5.91
N THR A 194 3.66 -22.65 -5.37
CA THR A 194 4.20 -21.29 -5.55
C THR A 194 5.29 -21.19 -6.61
N LEU A 195 5.76 -22.32 -7.17
CA LEU A 195 6.76 -22.31 -8.23
C LEU A 195 6.15 -22.85 -9.54
N PRO A 196 6.02 -22.01 -10.58
CA PRO A 196 5.54 -22.48 -11.87
C PRO A 196 6.48 -23.56 -12.39
N SER A 197 5.89 -24.73 -12.67
CA SER A 197 6.55 -25.86 -13.31
C SER A 197 7.32 -25.39 -14.54
N LYS A 198 8.54 -25.93 -14.70
CA LYS A 198 9.62 -25.51 -15.60
C LYS A 198 9.31 -25.74 -17.10
N THR A 199 8.11 -25.40 -17.56
CA THR A 199 7.67 -25.50 -18.97
C THR A 199 6.70 -24.40 -19.42
N GLN A 200 6.59 -23.27 -18.70
CA GLN A 200 5.92 -22.10 -19.30
C GLN A 200 6.93 -21.35 -20.16
N ASN A 201 6.74 -21.42 -21.47
CA ASN A 201 7.52 -20.64 -22.44
C ASN A 201 7.61 -19.20 -21.96
N ASN A 202 8.83 -18.67 -21.80
CA ASN A 202 9.03 -17.27 -21.45
C ASN A 202 8.20 -16.41 -22.40
N HIS A 203 7.33 -15.55 -21.87
CA HIS A 203 6.55 -14.64 -22.70
C HIS A 203 7.51 -13.80 -23.54
N THR A 204 7.42 -13.92 -24.86
CA THR A 204 8.08 -12.98 -25.76
C THR A 204 7.39 -11.63 -25.65
N THR A 205 8.07 -10.55 -26.04
CA THR A 205 7.48 -9.20 -26.06
C THR A 205 6.14 -9.18 -26.76
N ASP A 206 6.00 -9.93 -27.85
CA ASP A 206 4.76 -10.01 -28.63
C ASP A 206 3.66 -10.80 -27.90
N SER A 207 4.01 -11.88 -27.19
CA SER A 207 3.07 -12.65 -26.37
C SER A 207 2.58 -11.84 -25.17
N LEU A 208 3.49 -11.14 -24.49
CA LEU A 208 3.17 -10.28 -23.36
C LEU A 208 2.30 -9.10 -23.81
N LEU A 209 2.66 -8.45 -24.91
CA LEU A 209 1.93 -7.30 -25.41
C LEU A 209 0.54 -7.69 -25.92
N LYS A 210 0.38 -8.88 -26.51
CA LYS A 210 -0.93 -9.47 -26.81
C LYS A 210 -1.73 -9.73 -25.53
N ALA A 211 -1.14 -10.35 -24.52
CA ALA A 211 -1.80 -10.60 -23.24
C ALA A 211 -2.22 -9.30 -22.53
N MET A 212 -1.39 -8.25 -22.57
CA MET A 212 -1.73 -6.94 -22.02
C MET A 212 -2.87 -6.27 -22.76
N ARG A 213 -2.95 -6.41 -24.10
CA ARG A 213 -4.08 -5.89 -24.87
C ARG A 213 -5.37 -6.61 -24.52
N THR A 214 -5.35 -7.93 -24.44
CA THR A 214 -6.51 -8.73 -24.03
C THR A 214 -6.94 -8.37 -22.61
N ALA A 215 -6.01 -8.30 -21.65
CA ALA A 215 -6.33 -7.90 -20.29
C ALA A 215 -6.91 -6.47 -20.21
N LYS A 216 -6.44 -5.55 -21.05
CA LYS A 216 -7.03 -4.21 -21.17
C LYS A 216 -8.46 -4.27 -21.69
N GLU A 217 -8.72 -5.04 -22.74
CA GLU A 217 -10.06 -5.22 -23.31
C GLU A 217 -11.02 -5.86 -22.30
N ASP A 218 -10.56 -6.88 -21.58
CA ASP A 218 -11.32 -7.56 -20.53
C ASP A 218 -11.71 -6.59 -19.41
N LEU A 219 -10.75 -5.82 -18.87
CA LEU A 219 -11.03 -4.82 -17.84
C LEU A 219 -11.98 -3.72 -18.33
N LEU A 220 -11.84 -3.27 -19.58
CA LEU A 220 -12.78 -2.29 -20.15
C LEU A 220 -14.20 -2.86 -20.29
N SER A 221 -14.33 -4.14 -20.64
CA SER A 221 -15.63 -4.81 -20.70
C SER A 221 -16.24 -4.99 -19.30
N GLU A 222 -15.41 -5.30 -18.29
CA GLU A 222 -15.84 -5.43 -16.90
C GLU A 222 -16.30 -4.08 -16.33
N ILE A 223 -15.57 -3.00 -16.61
CA ILE A 223 -15.98 -1.64 -16.22
C ILE A 223 -17.34 -1.30 -16.81
N ALA A 224 -17.55 -1.54 -18.11
CA ALA A 224 -18.83 -1.26 -18.76
C ALA A 224 -19.99 -2.07 -18.15
N ALA A 225 -19.76 -3.35 -17.83
CA ALA A 225 -20.76 -4.19 -17.18
C ALA A 225 -21.07 -3.73 -15.74
N LEU A 226 -20.07 -3.24 -15.01
CA LEU A 226 -20.25 -2.68 -13.67
C LEU A 226 -20.99 -1.34 -13.71
N GLU A 227 -20.72 -0.49 -14.71
CA GLU A 227 -21.46 0.75 -14.93
C GLU A 227 -22.96 0.48 -15.18
N GLU A 228 -23.30 -0.52 -16.01
CA GLU A 228 -24.70 -0.94 -16.23
C GLU A 228 -25.37 -1.47 -14.95
N GLN A 229 -24.64 -2.22 -14.13
CA GLN A 229 -25.14 -2.68 -12.83
C GLN A 229 -25.38 -1.51 -11.87
N VAL A 230 -24.50 -0.51 -11.86
CA VAL A 230 -24.66 0.71 -11.05
C VAL A 230 -25.92 1.46 -11.47
N ASP A 231 -26.13 1.67 -12.78
CA ASP A 231 -27.32 2.35 -13.30
C ASP A 231 -28.61 1.60 -12.94
N THR A 232 -28.57 0.26 -12.99
CA THR A 232 -29.71 -0.59 -12.61
C THR A 232 -30.04 -0.47 -11.13
N VAL A 233 -29.03 -0.53 -10.25
CA VAL A 233 -29.21 -0.40 -8.80
C VAL A 233 -29.63 1.03 -8.44
N HIS A 234 -29.10 2.04 -9.12
CA HIS A 234 -29.49 3.43 -8.95
C HIS A 234 -30.97 3.61 -9.26
N LYS A 235 -31.43 3.04 -10.38
CA LYS A 235 -32.84 3.06 -10.76
C LYS A 235 -33.74 2.34 -9.74
N ASP A 236 -33.35 1.17 -9.24
CA ASP A 236 -34.12 0.48 -8.18
C ASP A 236 -34.19 1.34 -6.89
N CYS A 237 -33.09 2.00 -6.54
CA CYS A 237 -33.07 2.94 -5.42
C CYS A 237 -34.03 4.12 -5.66
N GLU A 238 -34.00 4.73 -6.84
CA GLU A 238 -34.91 5.81 -7.22
C GLU A 238 -36.37 5.37 -7.19
N ASP A 239 -36.70 4.21 -7.74
CA ASP A 239 -38.05 3.65 -7.76
C ASP A 239 -38.55 3.39 -6.33
N ARG A 240 -37.70 2.83 -5.47
CA ARG A 240 -38.00 2.60 -4.05
C ARG A 240 -38.17 3.90 -3.28
N VAL A 241 -37.28 4.87 -3.47
CA VAL A 241 -37.36 6.19 -2.82
C VAL A 241 -38.57 6.97 -3.32
N SER A 242 -38.92 6.86 -4.60
CA SER A 242 -40.14 7.43 -5.17
C SER A 242 -41.38 6.78 -4.55
N GLY A 243 -41.43 5.45 -4.44
CA GLY A 243 -42.52 4.74 -3.78
C GLY A 243 -42.66 5.12 -2.29
N LEU A 244 -41.55 5.26 -1.57
CA LEU A 244 -41.56 5.72 -0.18
C LEU A 244 -41.95 7.21 -0.07
N SER A 245 -41.55 8.04 -1.03
CA SER A 245 -41.91 9.46 -1.09
C SER A 245 -43.40 9.63 -1.39
N ASP A 246 -43.94 8.88 -2.35
CA ASP A 246 -45.36 8.86 -2.68
C ASP A 246 -46.20 8.34 -1.50
N LEU A 247 -45.69 7.38 -0.73
CA LEU A 247 -46.32 6.91 0.51
C LEU A 247 -46.30 7.98 1.60
N ARG A 248 -45.16 8.65 1.79
CA ARG A 248 -44.95 9.67 2.83
C ARG A 248 -45.74 10.95 2.57
N TYR A 249 -45.85 11.36 1.31
CA TYR A 249 -46.55 12.57 0.90
C TYR A 249 -48.00 12.30 0.45
N GLY A 250 -48.51 11.08 0.66
CA GLY A 250 -49.91 10.75 0.40
C GLY A 250 -50.27 10.72 -1.09
N ARG A 251 -49.29 10.63 -2.00
CA ARG A 251 -49.57 10.60 -3.45
C ARG A 251 -50.28 9.31 -3.89
N PHE A 252 -50.18 8.22 -3.13
CA PHE A 252 -50.99 7.02 -3.37
C PHE A 252 -52.49 7.24 -3.12
N THR A 253 -52.87 8.09 -2.15
CA THR A 253 -54.28 8.48 -1.99
C THR A 253 -54.65 9.55 -3.01
N GLN A 254 -53.73 10.45 -3.36
CA GLN A 254 -53.95 11.49 -4.36
C GLN A 254 -54.12 10.94 -5.79
N ASN A 255 -53.43 9.88 -6.21
CA ASN A 255 -53.61 9.27 -7.54
C ASN A 255 -54.90 8.45 -7.64
N ARG A 256 -55.45 7.95 -6.52
CA ARG A 256 -56.84 7.44 -6.47
C ARG A 256 -57.86 8.58 -6.45
N VAL A 257 -57.54 9.72 -5.82
CA VAL A 257 -58.43 10.87 -5.69
C VAL A 257 -58.43 11.79 -6.94
N SER A 258 -57.36 11.81 -7.73
CA SER A 258 -57.19 12.79 -8.83
C SER A 258 -57.55 12.25 -10.22
N THR A 259 -57.64 10.93 -10.42
CA THR A 259 -58.19 10.34 -11.66
C THR A 259 -59.54 9.64 -11.47
N GLU A 260 -60.11 9.65 -10.27
CA GLU A 260 -61.46 9.13 -10.00
C GLU A 260 -62.18 9.96 -8.94
N SER A 261 -62.28 11.28 -9.13
CA SER A 261 -63.37 12.06 -8.52
C SER A 261 -64.76 11.69 -9.11
N ALA A 262 -64.99 10.42 -9.48
CA ALA A 262 -66.30 9.94 -9.93
C ALA A 262 -66.58 8.43 -9.75
N ASN A 263 -65.60 7.50 -9.78
CA ASN A 263 -65.94 6.07 -9.93
C ASN A 263 -65.27 5.07 -8.95
N GLY A 264 -64.31 5.47 -8.12
CA GLY A 264 -63.53 4.53 -7.29
C GLY A 264 -64.28 3.93 -6.09
N GLU A 265 -65.27 4.64 -5.55
CA GLU A 265 -66.16 4.11 -4.50
C GLU A 265 -67.06 3.01 -5.07
N THR A 266 -67.58 3.23 -6.28
CA THR A 266 -68.40 2.24 -6.97
C THR A 266 -67.63 0.97 -7.34
N SER A 267 -66.32 1.00 -7.56
CA SER A 267 -65.59 -0.21 -7.99
C SER A 267 -65.49 -1.27 -6.89
N ILE A 268 -65.17 -0.87 -5.66
CA ILE A 268 -65.09 -1.80 -4.53
C ILE A 268 -66.51 -2.15 -4.05
N GLU A 269 -67.42 -1.19 -4.04
CA GLU A 269 -68.81 -1.43 -3.72
C GLU A 269 -69.45 -2.41 -4.71
N ASN A 270 -69.20 -2.29 -6.02
CA ASN A 270 -69.70 -3.21 -7.03
C ASN A 270 -69.06 -4.60 -6.92
N GLU A 271 -67.78 -4.70 -6.54
CA GLU A 271 -67.12 -5.99 -6.31
C GLU A 271 -67.69 -6.68 -5.07
N VAL A 272 -67.92 -5.94 -3.98
CA VAL A 272 -68.53 -6.46 -2.75
C VAL A 272 -70.00 -6.83 -2.98
N VAL A 273 -70.76 -5.99 -3.68
CA VAL A 273 -72.16 -6.27 -4.03
C VAL A 273 -72.24 -7.49 -4.96
N GLY A 274 -71.36 -7.61 -5.96
CA GLY A 274 -71.29 -8.78 -6.82
C GLY A 274 -70.94 -10.06 -6.05
N ALA A 275 -69.98 -9.99 -5.13
CA ALA A 275 -69.63 -11.13 -4.26
C ALA A 275 -70.78 -11.52 -3.32
N LEU A 276 -71.56 -10.54 -2.83
CA LEU A 276 -72.72 -10.78 -1.98
C LEU A 276 -73.92 -11.35 -2.76
N GLU A 277 -74.12 -10.91 -4.01
CA GLU A 277 -75.13 -11.48 -4.90
C GLU A 277 -74.77 -12.91 -5.31
N GLU A 278 -73.49 -13.20 -5.56
CA GLU A 278 -73.02 -14.56 -5.81
C GLU A 278 -73.20 -15.46 -4.58
N LEU A 279 -72.87 -14.96 -3.39
CA LEU A 279 -73.10 -15.68 -2.13
C LEU A 279 -74.60 -15.95 -1.91
N ARG A 280 -75.45 -14.95 -2.18
CA ARG A 280 -76.91 -15.07 -2.09
C ARG A 280 -77.42 -16.13 -3.07
N ALA A 281 -76.99 -16.11 -4.32
CA ALA A 281 -77.39 -17.10 -5.32
C ALA A 281 -77.00 -18.52 -4.90
N ARG A 282 -75.80 -18.70 -4.31
CA ARG A 282 -75.35 -19.99 -3.78
C ARG A 282 -76.21 -20.47 -2.63
N LEU A 283 -76.61 -19.58 -1.72
CA LEU A 283 -77.52 -19.93 -0.62
C LEU A 283 -78.93 -20.27 -1.13
N GLN A 284 -79.45 -19.52 -2.09
CA GLN A 284 -80.76 -19.79 -2.72
C GLN A 284 -80.76 -21.15 -3.44
N SER A 285 -79.68 -21.47 -4.16
CA SER A 285 -79.53 -22.78 -4.84
C SER A 285 -79.35 -23.96 -3.87
N ALA A 286 -78.88 -23.69 -2.65
CA ALA A 286 -78.76 -24.71 -1.60
C ALA A 286 -80.11 -24.95 -0.88
N GLU A 287 -81.00 -23.96 -0.88
CA GLU A 287 -82.35 -24.06 -0.31
C GLU A 287 -83.32 -24.81 -1.24
N ASP A 288 -83.17 -24.68 -2.57
CA ASP A 288 -83.99 -25.41 -3.56
C ASP A 288 -83.57 -26.89 -3.77
N GLN A 289 -82.48 -27.35 -3.13
CA GLN A 289 -81.99 -28.73 -3.22
C GLN A 289 -82.25 -29.58 -1.95
N GLY A 290 -82.95 -29.03 -0.95
CA GLY A 290 -83.41 -29.73 0.25
C GLY A 290 -84.91 -30.01 0.22
#